data_AF-A0A7S1F9V4-F1
#
_entry.id   AF-A0A7S1F9V4-F1
#
_cell.length_a   1.000
_cell.length_b   1.000
_cell.length_c   1.000
_cell.angle_alpha   90.00
_cell.angle_beta   90.00
_cell.angle_gamma   90.00
#
_symmetry.space_group_name_H-M   'P 1'
#
loop_
_entity.id
_entity.type
_entity.pdbx_description
1 polymer ?
#
loop_
_entity_poly.entity_id
_entity_poly.type
_entity_poly.pdbx_seq_one_letter_code
_entity_poly.pdbx_strand_id
1 'polypeptide(L)'
;IACGWYAVGVAGSDTGGSWPQSTVDIRGSQVEYEALGAPFLYSSAFHWSMAQMTLGATEVPASNTIERLANITMLLVGLLISSTLVSSLSAGLINSQLRAAEKNERLLSLRKYLRQRGVSPQLSIRVRQQ
;
A
#
# COMPACT_ATOMS: atom_id res chain seq x y z
N ILE A 1 12.71 -1.59 -5.09
CA ILE A 1 12.38 -3.05 -5.13
C ILE A 1 12.50 -3.58 -6.56
N ALA A 2 11.84 -2.96 -7.55
CA ALA A 2 11.91 -3.37 -8.96
C ALA A 2 13.34 -3.54 -9.52
N CYS A 3 14.21 -2.53 -9.39
CA CYS A 3 15.61 -2.64 -9.83
C CYS A 3 16.40 -3.70 -9.03
N GLY A 4 16.05 -3.90 -7.76
CA GLY A 4 16.64 -4.94 -6.93
C GLY A 4 16.24 -6.34 -7.40
N TRP A 5 14.99 -6.53 -7.80
CA TRP A 5 14.50 -7.77 -8.40
C TRP A 5 15.17 -8.07 -9.74
N TYR A 6 15.37 -7.05 -10.59
CA TYR A 6 16.13 -7.21 -11.81
C TYR A 6 17.59 -7.59 -11.53
N ALA A 7 18.24 -6.93 -10.56
CA ALA A 7 19.61 -7.28 -10.16
C ALA A 7 19.73 -8.71 -9.62
N VAL A 8 18.73 -9.20 -8.88
CA VAL A 8 18.67 -10.60 -8.42
C VAL A 8 18.58 -11.57 -9.61
N GLY A 9 17.81 -11.22 -10.64
CA GLY A 9 17.70 -12.04 -11.86
C GLY A 9 19.00 -12.10 -12.69
N VAL A 10 19.90 -11.13 -12.53
CA VAL A 10 21.21 -11.12 -13.20
C VAL A 10 22.31 -11.73 -12.32
N ALA A 11 22.04 -11.89 -11.01
CA ALA A 11 22.94 -12.62 -10.11
C ALA A 11 22.89 -14.11 -10.45
N GLY A 12 24.05 -14.77 -10.43
CA GLY A 12 24.20 -16.16 -10.87
C GLY A 12 23.12 -17.11 -10.31
N SER A 13 22.75 -18.10 -11.12
CA SER A 13 21.69 -19.06 -10.82
C SER A 13 22.25 -20.43 -10.46
N ASP A 14 21.74 -21.03 -9.39
CA ASP A 14 22.04 -22.41 -9.01
C ASP A 14 21.27 -23.45 -9.86
N THR A 15 20.20 -23.02 -10.53
CA THR A 15 19.38 -23.88 -11.40
C THR A 15 19.77 -23.76 -12.88
N GLY A 16 20.70 -22.85 -13.21
CA GLY A 16 21.07 -22.53 -14.59
C GLY A 16 20.09 -21.59 -15.31
N GLY A 17 19.01 -21.16 -14.63
CA GLY A 17 18.02 -20.23 -15.16
C GLY A 17 17.61 -19.12 -14.17
N SER A 18 17.18 -17.99 -14.70
CA SER A 18 16.73 -16.82 -13.93
C SER A 18 15.38 -16.32 -14.46
N TRP A 19 14.71 -15.43 -13.71
CA TRP A 19 13.40 -14.93 -14.15
C TRP A 19 13.44 -14.18 -15.48
N PRO A 20 14.49 -13.41 -15.88
CA PRO A 20 14.52 -12.78 -17.21
C PRO A 20 14.56 -13.80 -18.36
N GLN A 21 15.05 -15.01 -18.09
CA GLN A 21 15.09 -16.12 -19.04
C GLN A 21 13.80 -16.96 -19.02
N SER A 22 12.86 -16.65 -18.12
CA SER A 22 11.54 -17.29 -18.14
C SER A 22 10.70 -16.78 -19.32
N THR A 23 9.70 -17.56 -19.73
CA THR A 23 8.83 -17.21 -20.85
C THR A 23 7.49 -16.66 -20.40
N VAL A 24 6.96 -15.74 -21.20
CA VAL A 24 5.58 -15.25 -21.11
C VAL A 24 4.85 -15.57 -22.40
N ASP A 25 3.57 -15.95 -22.30
CA ASP A 25 2.72 -16.19 -23.46
C ASP A 25 2.25 -14.85 -24.08
N ILE A 26 2.67 -14.60 -25.31
CA ILE A 26 2.19 -13.49 -26.13
C ILE A 26 1.51 -14.07 -27.36
N ARG A 27 0.17 -14.05 -27.37
CA ARG A 27 -0.67 -14.50 -28.50
C ARG A 27 -0.41 -15.97 -28.90
N GLY A 28 -0.20 -16.85 -27.92
CA GLY A 28 0.06 -18.28 -28.11
C GLY A 28 1.53 -18.60 -28.39
N SER A 29 2.43 -17.62 -28.32
CA SER A 29 3.87 -17.81 -28.48
C SER A 29 4.57 -17.59 -27.14
N GLN A 30 5.37 -18.56 -26.71
CA GLN A 30 6.23 -18.43 -25.54
C GLN A 30 7.44 -17.57 -25.91
N VAL A 31 7.56 -16.40 -25.30
CA VAL A 31 8.67 -15.45 -25.55
C VAL A 31 9.38 -15.21 -24.23
N GLU A 32 10.70 -15.28 -24.23
CA GLU A 32 11.52 -14.99 -23.05
C GLU A 32 11.40 -13.52 -22.65
N TYR A 33 11.37 -13.23 -21.35
CA TYR A 33 11.29 -11.86 -20.86
C TYR A 33 12.47 -11.00 -21.34
N GLU A 34 13.68 -11.56 -21.41
CA GLU A 34 14.89 -10.87 -21.87
C GLU A 34 14.86 -10.49 -23.35
N ALA A 35 14.07 -11.19 -24.16
CA ALA A 35 13.85 -10.86 -25.56
C ALA A 35 12.88 -9.68 -25.75
N LEU A 36 12.20 -9.24 -24.68
CA LEU A 36 11.26 -8.12 -24.70
C LEU A 36 11.95 -6.79 -24.41
N GLY A 37 11.29 -5.69 -24.81
CA GLY A 37 11.83 -4.35 -24.63
C GLY A 37 12.01 -3.96 -23.15
N ALA A 38 13.02 -3.14 -22.87
CA ALA A 38 13.31 -2.63 -21.52
C ALA A 38 12.11 -2.04 -20.76
N PRO A 39 11.16 -1.29 -21.39
CA PRO A 39 9.98 -0.81 -20.70
C PRO A 39 9.08 -1.92 -20.16
N PHE A 40 8.96 -3.03 -20.90
CA PHE A 40 8.18 -4.19 -20.48
C PHE A 40 8.87 -4.89 -19.31
N LEU A 41 10.16 -5.19 -19.44
CA LEU A 41 10.97 -5.79 -18.37
C LEU A 41 10.90 -5.00 -17.05
N TYR A 42 11.07 -3.67 -17.12
CA TYR A 42 10.97 -2.80 -15.95
C TYR A 42 9.56 -2.85 -15.34
N SER A 43 8.52 -2.77 -16.18
CA SER A 43 7.14 -2.80 -15.73
C SER A 43 6.77 -4.16 -15.11
N SER A 44 7.29 -5.27 -15.63
CA SER A 44 7.13 -6.60 -15.06
C SER A 44 7.82 -6.73 -13.70
N ALA A 45 9.05 -6.25 -13.57
CA ALA A 45 9.77 -6.24 -12.29
C ALA A 45 9.07 -5.33 -11.24
N PHE A 46 8.51 -4.21 -11.70
CA PHE A 46 7.71 -3.31 -10.86
C PHE A 46 6.39 -3.96 -10.45
N HIS A 47 5.68 -4.60 -11.38
CA HIS A 47 4.45 -5.34 -11.09
C HIS A 47 4.69 -6.46 -10.08
N TRP A 48 5.77 -7.24 -10.26
CA TRP A 48 6.19 -8.24 -9.27
C TRP A 48 6.40 -7.63 -7.88
N SER A 49 7.07 -6.48 -7.80
CA SER A 49 7.33 -5.78 -6.54
C SER A 49 6.05 -5.36 -5.83
N MET A 50 5.11 -4.78 -6.60
CA MET A 50 3.80 -4.37 -6.09
C MET A 50 3.00 -5.57 -5.60
N ALA A 51 3.00 -6.67 -6.36
CA ALA A 51 2.34 -7.91 -5.99
C ALA A 51 2.90 -8.46 -4.67
N GLN A 52 4.22 -8.48 -4.46
CA GLN A 52 4.78 -8.94 -3.18
C GLN A 52 4.38 -8.03 -2.01
N MET A 53 4.29 -6.71 -2.22
CA MET A 53 3.86 -5.76 -1.19
C MET A 53 2.39 -5.91 -0.80
N THR A 54 1.53 -6.28 -1.74
CA THR A 54 0.07 -6.39 -1.54
C THR A 54 -0.43 -7.82 -1.42
N LEU A 55 0.47 -8.82 -1.41
CA LEU A 55 0.14 -10.24 -1.43
C LEU A 55 -0.68 -10.63 -2.68
N GLY A 56 -0.43 -9.97 -3.80
CA GLY A 56 -1.04 -10.23 -5.10
C GLY A 56 -0.34 -11.35 -5.88
N ALA A 57 -1.00 -11.83 -6.94
CA ALA A 57 -0.43 -12.77 -7.88
C ALA A 57 0.51 -12.07 -8.88
N THR A 58 1.48 -12.81 -9.41
CA THR A 58 2.40 -12.33 -10.45
C THR A 58 2.73 -13.47 -11.40
N GLU A 59 2.89 -13.12 -12.68
CA GLU A 59 3.29 -14.05 -13.74
C GLU A 59 4.80 -14.31 -13.76
N VAL A 60 5.59 -13.49 -13.05
CA VAL A 60 7.05 -13.61 -13.03
C VAL A 60 7.46 -14.71 -12.05
N PRO A 61 8.02 -15.85 -12.52
CA PRO A 61 8.40 -16.94 -11.64
C PRO A 61 9.73 -16.66 -10.92
N ALA A 62 9.93 -17.33 -9.78
CA ALA A 62 11.25 -17.50 -9.19
C ALA A 62 11.85 -18.82 -9.68
N SER A 63 12.84 -18.70 -10.57
CA SER A 63 13.49 -19.80 -11.29
C SER A 63 14.68 -20.39 -10.55
N ASN A 64 15.19 -19.73 -9.52
CA ASN A 64 16.34 -20.18 -8.73
C ASN A 64 16.18 -19.95 -7.22
N THR A 65 17.10 -20.48 -6.40
CA THR A 65 16.97 -20.44 -4.94
C THR A 65 17.04 -19.02 -4.39
N ILE A 66 17.92 -18.18 -4.93
CA ILE A 66 18.08 -16.79 -4.47
C ILE A 66 16.82 -15.97 -4.77
N GLU A 67 16.25 -16.12 -5.97
CA GLU A 67 14.97 -15.53 -6.36
C GLU A 67 13.84 -15.97 -5.43
N ARG A 68 13.79 -17.27 -5.05
CA ARG A 68 12.77 -17.77 -4.10
C ARG A 68 12.92 -17.16 -2.72
N LEU A 69 14.14 -17.03 -2.22
CA LEU A 69 14.41 -16.38 -0.92
C LEU A 69 14.02 -14.90 -0.95
N ALA A 70 14.30 -14.20 -2.06
CA ALA A 70 13.87 -12.82 -2.26
C ALA A 70 12.35 -12.69 -2.30
N ASN A 71 11.63 -13.59 -2.99
CA ASN A 71 10.15 -13.67 -2.95
C ASN A 71 9.64 -13.82 -1.51
N ILE A 72 10.11 -14.84 -0.79
CA ILE A 72 9.66 -15.11 0.59
C ILE A 72 9.89 -13.90 1.49
N THR A 73 11.08 -13.29 1.39
CA THR A 73 11.43 -12.11 2.20
C THR A 73 10.50 -10.93 1.88
N MET A 74 10.26 -10.66 0.60
CA MET A 74 9.38 -9.55 0.18
C MET A 74 7.91 -9.79 0.54
N LEU A 75 7.42 -11.03 0.51
CA LEU A 75 6.07 -11.36 0.97
C LEU A 75 5.90 -11.07 2.47
N LEU A 76 6.88 -11.44 3.30
CA LEU A 76 6.87 -11.13 4.74
C LEU A 76 6.89 -9.62 4.98
N VAL A 77 7.75 -8.90 4.26
CA VAL A 77 7.81 -7.43 4.33
C VAL A 77 6.48 -6.81 3.88
N GLY A 78 5.89 -7.29 2.78
CA GLY A 78 4.61 -6.85 2.27
C GLY A 78 3.47 -7.07 3.26
N LEU A 79 3.42 -8.23 3.91
CA LEU A 79 2.45 -8.53 4.98
C LEU A 79 2.56 -7.53 6.14
N LEU A 80 3.79 -7.22 6.59
CA LEU A 80 4.01 -6.27 7.69
C LEU A 80 3.62 -4.84 7.29
N ILE A 81 4.03 -4.38 6.10
CA ILE A 81 3.73 -3.04 5.61
C ILE A 81 2.22 -2.87 5.40
N SER A 82 1.56 -3.82 4.74
CA SER A 82 0.12 -3.78 4.49
C SER A 82 -0.69 -3.77 5.79
N SER A 83 -0.33 -4.63 6.76
CA SER A 83 -0.97 -4.66 8.08
C SER A 83 -0.79 -3.34 8.85
N THR A 84 0.41 -2.76 8.78
CA THR A 84 0.72 -1.49 9.44
C THR A 84 -0.01 -0.32 8.78
N LEU A 85 -0.10 -0.33 7.44
CA LEU A 85 -0.82 0.69 6.67
C LEU A 85 -2.31 0.69 7.02
N VAL A 86 -2.95 -0.48 7.00
CA VAL A 86 -4.36 -0.63 7.38
C VAL A 86 -4.58 -0.14 8.81
N SER A 87 -3.74 -0.58 9.75
CA SER A 87 -3.84 -0.18 11.16
C SER A 87 -3.71 1.34 11.34
N SER A 88 -2.76 1.97 10.64
CA SER A 88 -2.53 3.42 10.71
C SER A 88 -3.71 4.21 10.13
N LEU A 89 -4.27 3.75 9.01
CA LEU A 89 -5.47 4.35 8.41
C LEU A 89 -6.68 4.21 9.34
N SER A 90 -6.89 3.04 9.92
CA SER A 90 -7.96 2.81 10.90
C SER A 90 -7.82 3.72 12.13
N ALA A 91 -6.61 3.83 12.70
CA ALA A 91 -6.35 4.74 13.81
C ALA A 91 -6.60 6.21 13.44
N GLY A 92 -6.19 6.62 12.22
CA GLY A 92 -6.49 7.95 11.70
C GLY A 92 -7.98 8.23 11.58
N LEU A 93 -8.75 7.28 11.06
CA LEU A 93 -10.22 7.38 10.95
C LEU A 93 -10.88 7.47 12.33
N ILE A 94 -10.49 6.64 13.28
CA ILE A 94 -11.01 6.67 14.65
C ILE A 94 -10.70 8.01 15.32
N ASN A 95 -9.45 8.47 15.22
CA ASN A 95 -9.04 9.77 15.77
C ASN A 95 -9.82 10.94 15.14
N SER A 96 -10.11 10.87 13.84
CA SER A 96 -10.93 11.86 13.15
C SER A 96 -12.37 11.86 13.67
N GLN A 97 -12.97 10.68 13.86
CA GLN A 97 -14.33 10.56 14.41
C GLN A 97 -14.41 11.06 15.85
N LEU A 98 -13.43 10.74 16.70
CA LEU A 98 -13.36 11.23 18.09
C LEU A 98 -13.28 12.75 18.14
N ARG A 99 -12.42 13.38 17.32
CA ARG A 99 -12.32 14.86 17.24
C ARG A 99 -13.64 15.50 16.80
N ALA A 100 -14.35 14.89 15.85
CA ALA A 100 -15.65 15.36 15.41
C ALA A 100 -16.71 15.23 16.51
N ALA A 101 -16.71 14.11 17.25
CA ALA A 101 -17.60 13.88 18.38
C ALA A 101 -17.34 14.88 19.53
N GLU A 102 -16.09 15.08 19.93
CA GLU A 102 -15.70 16.07 20.95
C GLU A 102 -16.14 17.49 20.56
N LYS A 103 -15.95 17.87 19.29
CA LYS A 103 -16.40 19.18 18.79
C LYS A 103 -17.92 19.34 18.94
N ASN A 104 -18.68 18.30 18.59
CA ASN A 104 -20.13 18.30 18.75
C ASN A 104 -20.54 18.38 20.22
N GLU A 105 -19.88 17.63 21.11
CA GLU A 105 -20.17 17.64 22.55
C GLU A 105 -19.87 19.02 23.18
N ARG A 106 -18.74 19.65 22.83
CA ARG A 106 -18.40 21.01 23.26
C ARG A 106 -19.46 22.03 22.80
N LEU A 107 -19.92 21.92 21.55
CA LEU A 107 -20.98 22.77 21.02
C LEU A 107 -22.32 22.55 21.74
N LEU A 108 -22.67 21.31 22.07
CA LEU A 108 -23.87 20.99 22.84
C LEU A 108 -23.81 21.55 24.27
N SER A 109 -22.66 21.38 24.94
CA SER A 109 -22.43 21.93 26.28
C SER A 109 -22.50 23.45 26.29
N LEU A 110 -21.88 24.11 25.30
CA LEU A 110 -21.97 25.57 25.12
C LEU A 110 -23.43 26.02 24.92
N ARG A 111 -24.20 25.33 24.07
CA ARG A 111 -25.63 25.63 23.87
C ARG A 111 -26.43 25.50 25.17
N LYS A 112 -26.18 24.46 25.96
CA LYS A 112 -26.85 24.23 27.25
C LYS A 112 -26.51 25.35 28.24
N TYR A 113 -25.25 25.74 28.34
CA TYR A 113 -24.79 26.82 29.22
C TYR A 113 -25.43 28.18 28.87
N LEU A 114 -25.39 28.56 27.58
CA LEU A 114 -25.96 29.83 27.11
C LEU A 114 -27.47 29.91 27.37
N ARG A 115 -28.19 28.78 27.17
CA ARG A 115 -29.62 28.68 27.47
C ARG A 115 -29.90 28.80 28.98
N GLN A 116 -29.11 28.15 29.84
CA GLN A 116 -29.28 28.22 31.29
C GLN A 116 -29.02 29.63 31.85
N ARG A 117 -28.09 30.38 31.25
CA ARG A 117 -27.76 31.75 31.67
C ARG A 117 -28.67 32.82 31.05
N GLY A 118 -29.70 32.44 30.28
CA GLY A 118 -30.64 33.39 29.67
C GLY A 118 -29.99 34.32 28.64
N VAL A 119 -28.88 33.91 28.02
CA VAL A 119 -28.15 34.73 27.04
C VAL A 119 -29.03 34.94 25.81
N SER A 120 -29.10 36.18 25.31
CA SER A 120 -29.92 36.49 24.15
C SER A 120 -29.52 35.64 22.92
N PRO A 121 -30.48 35.24 22.06
CA PRO A 121 -30.19 34.38 20.90
C PRO A 121 -29.13 34.97 19.97
N GLN A 122 -29.13 36.30 19.80
CA GLN A 122 -28.20 37.03 18.94
C GLN A 122 -26.75 36.94 19.45
N LEU A 123 -26.53 37.05 20.77
CA LEU A 123 -25.20 36.90 21.36
C LEU A 123 -24.73 35.44 21.36
N SER A 124 -25.65 34.50 21.58
CA SER A 124 -25.38 33.06 21.55
C SER A 124 -24.94 32.54 20.16
N ILE A 125 -25.45 33.14 19.08
CA ILE A 125 -25.03 32.80 17.71
C ILE A 125 -23.59 33.29 17.44
N ARG A 126 -23.24 34.51 17.85
CA ARG A 126 -21.87 35.05 17.71
C ARG A 126 -20.83 34.20 18.44
N VAL A 127 -21.13 33.78 19.67
CA VAL A 127 -20.21 32.95 20.48
C VAL A 127 -20.02 31.54 19.90
N ARG A 128 -20.98 31.02 19.13
CA ARG A 128 -20.88 29.70 18.46
C ARG A 128 -20.14 29.73 17.12
N GLN A 129 -19.92 30.90 16.54
CA GLN A 129 -19.28 31.08 15.24
C GLN A 129 -17.79 31.44 15.33
N GLN A 130 -17.31 31.80 16.53
CA GLN A 130 -15.89 31.87 16.87
C GLN A 130 -15.33 30.47 17.13
#